data_AF-A0A1C4YIH7-F1
#
_entry.id   AF-A0A1C4YIH7-F1
#
_cell.length_a   1.000
_cell.length_b   1.000
_cell.length_c   1.000
_cell.angle_alpha   90.00
_cell.angle_beta   90.00
_cell.angle_gamma   90.00
#
_symmetry.space_group_name_H-M   'P 1'
#
loop_
_entity.id
_entity.type
_entity.pdbx_description
1 polymer ?
#
loop_
_entity_poly.entity_id
_entity_poly.type
_entity_poly.pdbx_seq_one_letter_code
_entity_poly.pdbx_strand_id
1 'polypeptide(L)'
;MDLTHAFAALLGRSDLPAGSYDAYYGGDTLDEFLLPAPWLTPAALASSAPVALPDVDACYLDDDHEALAWEFDLANSLFAVEWADDVLPAAFLTDVRAADPDMLVRGADLGVLLARHGIDLADESAQRLSYRISALLRLATDGTLHDAMRMATFTHRLPVLAEFGPDGQRRVEQDWEQALAGVEPPELRDHLRLHCLEPFWSRAAGACHLGANEWPTGTSALDGRRKLVAGWEFGESQSGVAVVG
;
A
#
# COMPACT_ATOMS: atom_id res chain seq x y z
N MET A 1 -3.89 -0.87 -24.91
CA MET A 1 -2.70 -1.16 -24.08
C MET A 1 -2.99 -2.45 -23.34
N ASP A 2 -2.19 -3.49 -23.54
CA ASP A 2 -2.42 -4.81 -22.93
C ASP A 2 -1.68 -4.90 -21.58
N LEU A 3 -2.38 -4.52 -20.52
CA LEU A 3 -1.87 -4.61 -19.15
C LEU A 3 -1.77 -6.06 -18.66
N THR A 4 -2.57 -6.97 -19.20
CA THR A 4 -2.58 -8.37 -18.74
C THR A 4 -1.26 -9.04 -19.05
N HIS A 5 -0.76 -8.89 -20.27
CA HIS A 5 0.55 -9.42 -20.65
C HIS A 5 1.68 -8.78 -19.83
N ALA A 6 1.64 -7.47 -19.64
CA ALA A 6 2.67 -6.74 -18.89
C ALA A 6 2.73 -7.17 -17.41
N PHE A 7 1.59 -7.32 -16.75
CA PHE A 7 1.53 -7.82 -15.38
C PHE A 7 1.92 -9.29 -15.27
N ALA A 8 1.54 -10.13 -16.23
CA ALA A 8 1.99 -11.52 -16.25
C ALA A 8 3.52 -11.59 -16.33
N ALA A 9 4.16 -10.74 -17.15
CA ALA A 9 5.62 -10.63 -17.23
C ALA A 9 6.24 -10.21 -15.89
N LEU A 10 5.69 -9.21 -15.20
CA LEU A 10 6.14 -8.79 -13.85
C LEU A 10 6.03 -9.91 -12.81
N LEU A 11 5.03 -10.77 -12.94
CA LEU A 11 4.84 -11.91 -12.05
C LEU A 11 5.64 -13.16 -12.46
N GLY A 12 6.45 -13.09 -13.52
CA GLY A 12 7.19 -14.23 -14.07
C GLY A 12 6.27 -15.34 -14.61
N ARG A 13 5.12 -14.95 -15.18
CA ARG A 13 4.02 -15.85 -15.58
C ARG A 13 3.59 -15.61 -17.03
N SER A 14 2.89 -16.60 -17.58
CA SER A 14 2.23 -16.50 -18.89
C SER A 14 0.89 -15.77 -18.86
N ASP A 15 0.21 -15.80 -17.72
CA ASP A 15 -1.17 -15.35 -17.53
C ASP A 15 -1.42 -14.91 -16.08
N LEU A 16 -2.48 -14.12 -15.90
CA LEU A 16 -2.96 -13.70 -14.59
C LEU A 16 -3.93 -14.75 -14.03
N PRO A 17 -3.61 -15.39 -12.89
CA PRO A 17 -4.48 -16.39 -12.28
C PRO A 17 -5.82 -15.77 -11.85
N ALA A 18 -6.90 -16.53 -12.03
CA ALA A 18 -8.19 -16.21 -11.43
C ALA A 18 -8.12 -16.36 -9.89
N GLY A 19 -8.97 -15.61 -9.18
CA GLY A 19 -9.02 -15.61 -7.73
C GLY A 19 -9.44 -14.25 -7.17
N SER A 20 -9.43 -14.14 -5.85
CA SER A 20 -9.63 -12.88 -5.13
C SER A 20 -8.28 -12.35 -4.69
N TYR A 21 -7.98 -11.12 -5.08
CA TYR A 21 -6.71 -10.46 -4.81
C TYR A 21 -6.95 -9.06 -4.27
N ASP A 22 -6.07 -8.65 -3.36
CA ASP A 22 -6.06 -7.33 -2.75
C ASP A 22 -4.69 -6.70 -2.93
N ALA A 23 -4.61 -5.38 -2.79
CA ALA A 23 -3.35 -4.66 -2.64
C ALA A 23 -3.38 -3.85 -1.33
N TYR A 24 -2.30 -3.91 -0.55
CA TYR A 24 -2.16 -3.20 0.71
C TYR A 24 -0.92 -2.32 0.68
N TYR A 25 -1.08 -1.07 1.10
CA TYR A 25 -0.02 -0.11 1.33
C TYR A 25 0.31 -0.02 2.82
N GLY A 26 1.59 0.06 3.16
CA GLY A 26 2.06 0.34 4.51
C GLY A 26 3.37 1.12 4.48
N GLY A 27 3.72 1.73 5.60
CA GLY A 27 4.99 2.46 5.71
C GLY A 27 5.23 3.13 7.05
N ASP A 28 6.49 3.46 7.31
CA ASP A 28 6.96 4.12 8.52
C ASP A 28 6.40 5.54 8.63
N THR A 29 6.25 6.27 7.52
CA THR A 29 5.67 7.62 7.51
C THR A 29 4.21 7.61 7.95
N LEU A 30 3.45 6.57 7.56
CA LEU A 30 2.13 6.34 8.13
C LEU A 30 2.25 6.19 9.64
N ASP A 31 3.07 5.28 10.12
CA ASP A 31 3.11 5.00 11.55
C ASP A 31 3.60 6.19 12.40
N GLU A 32 4.51 7.01 11.85
CA GLU A 32 5.03 8.21 12.48
C GLU A 32 4.05 9.39 12.45
N PHE A 33 3.43 9.64 11.29
CA PHE A 33 2.72 10.88 10.99
C PHE A 33 1.24 10.69 10.64
N LEU A 34 0.69 9.48 10.76
CA LEU A 34 -0.74 9.20 10.51
C LEU A 34 -1.63 10.11 11.34
N LEU A 35 -1.28 10.36 12.60
CA LEU A 35 -2.17 11.03 13.56
C LEU A 35 -1.70 12.45 13.89
N PRO A 36 -2.63 13.43 13.93
CA PRO A 36 -4.09 13.29 13.79
C PRO A 36 -4.55 13.04 12.34
N ALA A 37 -5.50 12.13 12.16
CA ALA A 37 -6.04 11.72 10.86
C ALA A 37 -7.50 12.20 10.69
N PRO A 38 -7.75 13.40 10.13
CA PRO A 38 -9.10 13.93 9.96
C PRO A 38 -9.98 13.10 9.02
N TRP A 39 -9.36 12.26 8.19
CA TRP A 39 -10.02 11.35 7.26
C TRP A 39 -10.37 9.99 7.90
N LEU A 40 -9.78 9.64 9.05
CA LEU A 40 -9.97 8.34 9.73
C LEU A 40 -11.12 8.38 10.74
N THR A 41 -12.29 8.84 10.30
CA THR A 41 -13.49 8.94 11.15
C THR A 41 -14.22 7.59 11.26
N PRO A 42 -15.01 7.34 12.33
CA PRO A 42 -15.85 6.14 12.40
C PRO A 42 -16.77 5.95 11.19
N ALA A 43 -17.26 7.04 10.59
CA ALA A 43 -18.09 6.97 9.39
C ALA A 43 -17.30 6.56 8.14
N ALA A 44 -16.09 7.09 7.97
CA ALA A 44 -15.20 6.70 6.88
C ALA A 44 -14.76 5.23 7.01
N LEU A 45 -14.43 4.81 8.23
CA LEU A 45 -14.09 3.43 8.57
C LEU A 45 -15.26 2.45 8.38
N ALA A 46 -16.50 2.89 8.51
CA ALA A 46 -17.68 2.05 8.27
C ALA A 46 -18.11 1.98 6.79
N SER A 47 -17.53 2.82 5.93
CA SER A 47 -17.91 2.96 4.54
C SER A 47 -16.97 2.15 3.63
N SER A 48 -17.55 1.44 2.67
CA SER A 48 -16.78 0.81 1.58
C SER A 48 -16.52 1.78 0.40
N ALA A 49 -16.89 3.06 0.55
CA ALA A 49 -16.60 4.05 -0.48
C ALA A 49 -15.08 4.32 -0.52
N PRO A 50 -14.46 4.32 -1.71
CA PRO A 50 -13.06 4.66 -1.84
C PRO A 50 -12.77 6.05 -1.28
N VAL A 51 -11.67 6.18 -0.56
CA VAL A 51 -11.18 7.44 0.02
C VAL A 51 -9.82 7.75 -0.57
N ALA A 52 -9.71 8.89 -1.26
CA ALA A 52 -8.41 9.44 -1.65
C ALA A 52 -7.78 10.10 -0.41
N LEU A 53 -6.57 9.68 -0.06
CA LEU A 53 -5.83 10.28 1.05
C LEU A 53 -4.87 11.34 0.53
N PRO A 54 -4.71 12.47 1.25
CA PRO A 54 -3.63 13.39 0.97
C PRO A 54 -2.30 12.69 1.23
N ASP A 55 -1.55 12.55 0.14
CA ASP A 55 -0.11 12.32 0.06
C ASP A 55 0.58 11.73 1.29
N VAL A 56 0.53 10.40 1.37
CA VAL A 56 1.03 9.65 2.52
C VAL A 56 2.55 9.38 2.41
N ASP A 57 3.15 9.59 1.24
CA ASP A 57 4.60 9.60 1.01
C ASP A 57 4.88 10.11 -0.42
N ALA A 58 5.09 11.41 -0.55
CA ALA A 58 5.11 12.13 -1.82
C ALA A 58 6.30 11.83 -2.75
N CYS A 59 7.23 10.97 -2.33
CA CYS A 59 8.56 10.89 -2.91
C CYS A 59 8.68 9.92 -4.11
N TYR A 60 7.56 9.45 -4.66
CA TYR A 60 7.58 8.20 -5.40
C TYR A 60 7.96 8.31 -6.88
N LEU A 61 7.65 9.41 -7.59
CA LEU A 61 7.86 9.46 -9.05
C LEU A 61 8.40 10.77 -9.63
N ASP A 62 8.26 11.91 -8.92
CA ASP A 62 8.97 13.18 -9.12
C ASP A 62 8.45 14.19 -8.07
N ASP A 63 9.01 15.40 -8.03
CA ASP A 63 8.59 16.52 -7.15
C ASP A 63 7.14 17.02 -7.37
N ASP A 64 6.34 16.37 -8.24
CA ASP A 64 4.95 16.75 -8.54
C ASP A 64 3.95 15.91 -7.73
N HIS A 65 3.87 16.29 -6.45
CA HIS A 65 3.20 15.60 -5.35
C HIS A 65 1.66 15.55 -5.45
N GLU A 66 1.03 16.45 -6.21
CA GLU A 66 -0.45 16.55 -6.27
C GLU A 66 -1.12 15.43 -7.09
N ALA A 67 -0.34 14.61 -7.82
CA ALA A 67 -0.84 13.72 -8.88
C ALA A 67 -0.84 12.20 -8.57
N LEU A 68 -0.54 11.78 -7.34
CA LEU A 68 -0.28 10.37 -6.97
C LEU A 68 -1.39 9.66 -6.17
N ALA A 69 -2.58 10.26 -6.01
CA ALA A 69 -3.57 9.81 -5.04
C ALA A 69 -4.12 8.39 -5.32
N TRP A 70 -3.60 7.38 -4.62
CA TRP A 70 -4.31 6.13 -4.42
C TRP A 70 -5.66 6.37 -3.76
N GLU A 71 -6.62 5.54 -4.13
CA GLU A 71 -7.87 5.41 -3.41
C GLU A 71 -7.82 4.18 -2.49
N PHE A 72 -8.35 4.32 -1.29
CA PHE A 72 -8.29 3.29 -0.25
C PHE A 72 -9.68 2.85 0.20
N ASP A 73 -9.83 1.57 0.47
CA ASP A 73 -11.00 0.97 1.10
C ASP A 73 -10.78 0.89 2.62
N LEU A 74 -11.05 2.00 3.31
CA LEU A 74 -10.76 2.13 4.74
C LEU A 74 -11.50 1.10 5.60
N ALA A 75 -12.68 0.65 5.19
CA ALA A 75 -13.43 -0.36 5.93
C ALA A 75 -12.74 -1.73 5.97
N ASN A 76 -12.01 -2.07 4.90
CA ASN A 76 -11.29 -3.34 4.79
C ASN A 76 -9.77 -3.21 4.95
N SER A 77 -9.24 -1.99 5.12
CA SER A 77 -7.90 -1.76 5.66
C SER A 77 -7.72 -2.43 7.02
N LEU A 78 -6.49 -2.76 7.36
CA LEU A 78 -6.11 -3.36 8.63
C LEU A 78 -5.34 -2.36 9.50
N PHE A 79 -5.58 -2.41 10.79
CA PHE A 79 -4.94 -1.53 11.76
C PHE A 79 -4.34 -2.40 12.87
N ALA A 80 -3.03 -2.35 13.00
CA ALA A 80 -2.32 -2.99 14.10
C ALA A 80 -2.36 -2.05 15.30
N VAL A 81 -2.88 -2.53 16.41
CA VAL A 81 -2.94 -1.78 17.66
C VAL A 81 -1.88 -2.36 18.60
N GLU A 82 -0.83 -1.59 18.85
CA GLU A 82 0.19 -1.97 19.81
C GLU A 82 -0.37 -1.95 21.23
N TRP A 83 0.09 -2.90 22.04
CA TRP A 83 -0.21 -2.93 23.46
C TRP A 83 0.59 -1.84 24.19
N ALA A 84 -0.07 -0.71 24.48
CA ALA A 84 0.48 0.38 25.27
C ALA A 84 -0.48 0.79 26.39
N ASP A 85 -0.32 0.13 27.55
CA ASP A 85 -1.18 0.27 28.73
C ASP A 85 -1.25 1.70 29.30
N ASP A 86 -0.29 2.56 28.95
CA ASP A 86 -0.17 3.94 29.42
C ASP A 86 -0.83 4.98 28.48
N VAL A 87 -1.17 4.58 27.24
CA VAL A 87 -1.68 5.50 26.22
C VAL A 87 -3.14 5.24 25.88
N LEU A 88 -3.48 3.97 25.61
CA LEU A 88 -4.82 3.55 25.22
C LEU A 88 -5.62 3.02 26.43
N PRO A 89 -6.94 3.28 26.51
CA PRO A 89 -7.75 2.75 27.59
C PRO A 89 -7.71 1.21 27.65
N ALA A 90 -7.48 0.63 28.83
CA ALA A 90 -7.43 -0.84 28.99
C ALA A 90 -8.71 -1.55 28.49
N ALA A 91 -9.88 -0.90 28.62
CA ALA A 91 -11.14 -1.41 28.10
C ALA A 91 -11.15 -1.46 26.55
N PHE A 92 -10.58 -0.45 25.90
CA PHE A 92 -10.41 -0.44 24.44
C PHE A 92 -9.47 -1.56 23.99
N LEU A 93 -8.31 -1.71 24.62
CA LEU A 93 -7.35 -2.77 24.30
C LEU A 93 -7.93 -4.18 24.52
N THR A 94 -8.78 -4.34 25.54
CA THR A 94 -9.50 -5.60 25.79
C THR A 94 -10.46 -5.93 24.65
N ASP A 95 -11.22 -4.93 24.18
CA ASP A 95 -12.15 -5.11 23.07
C ASP A 95 -11.43 -5.34 21.72
N VAL A 96 -10.30 -4.68 21.48
CA VAL A 96 -9.45 -4.93 20.31
C VAL A 96 -8.97 -6.38 20.31
N ARG A 97 -8.43 -6.86 21.43
CA ARG A 97 -7.98 -8.26 21.56
C ARG A 97 -9.12 -9.26 21.39
N ALA A 98 -10.32 -8.91 21.84
CA ALA A 98 -11.49 -9.75 21.64
C ALA A 98 -11.92 -9.82 20.16
N ALA A 99 -11.65 -8.77 19.37
CA ALA A 99 -11.90 -8.75 17.93
C ALA A 99 -10.84 -9.54 17.14
N ASP A 100 -9.55 -9.36 17.47
CA ASP A 100 -8.45 -10.17 16.94
C ASP A 100 -7.37 -10.36 18.03
N PRO A 101 -6.98 -11.60 18.38
CA PRO A 101 -5.98 -11.85 19.44
C PRO A 101 -4.59 -11.30 19.12
N ASP A 102 -4.25 -11.13 17.84
CA ASP A 102 -2.98 -10.50 17.41
C ASP A 102 -3.11 -8.97 17.30
N MET A 103 -4.25 -8.42 17.72
CA MET A 103 -4.53 -6.98 17.74
C MET A 103 -4.48 -6.30 16.36
N LEU A 104 -4.74 -7.07 15.31
CA LEU A 104 -4.87 -6.60 13.92
C LEU A 104 -6.35 -6.54 13.54
N VAL A 105 -6.95 -5.36 13.61
CA VAL A 105 -8.40 -5.18 13.41
C VAL A 105 -8.70 -4.53 12.05
N ARG A 106 -9.83 -4.92 11.44
CA ARG A 106 -10.30 -4.25 10.22
C ARG A 106 -10.82 -2.86 10.56
N GLY A 107 -10.74 -1.94 9.60
CA GLY A 107 -11.20 -0.58 9.77
C GLY A 107 -12.65 -0.46 10.22
N ALA A 108 -13.57 -1.22 9.61
CA ALA A 108 -14.97 -1.23 10.02
C ALA A 108 -15.17 -1.60 11.50
N ASP A 109 -14.40 -2.58 11.97
CA ASP A 109 -14.45 -3.01 13.37
C ASP A 109 -13.80 -1.94 14.26
N LEU A 110 -12.64 -1.40 13.88
CA LEU A 110 -11.96 -0.30 14.58
C LEU A 110 -12.88 0.92 14.73
N GLY A 111 -13.61 1.33 13.70
CA GLY A 111 -14.54 2.46 13.76
C GLY A 111 -15.62 2.30 14.84
N VAL A 112 -16.14 1.07 15.00
CA VAL A 112 -17.07 0.74 16.09
C VAL A 112 -16.39 0.82 17.45
N LEU A 113 -15.14 0.35 17.57
CA LEU A 113 -14.37 0.42 18.81
C LEU A 113 -14.09 1.87 19.23
N LEU A 114 -13.60 2.69 18.30
CA LEU A 114 -13.31 4.11 18.53
C LEU A 114 -14.55 4.87 19.01
N ALA A 115 -15.67 4.70 18.32
CA ALA A 115 -16.93 5.34 18.68
C ALA A 115 -17.44 4.90 20.07
N ARG A 116 -17.33 3.61 20.38
CA ARG A 116 -17.74 3.05 21.69
C ARG A 116 -16.90 3.59 22.85
N HIS A 117 -15.61 3.81 22.63
CA HIS A 117 -14.67 4.27 23.66
C HIS A 117 -14.45 5.79 23.65
N GLY A 118 -15.13 6.52 22.77
CA GLY A 118 -15.00 7.97 22.66
C GLY A 118 -13.59 8.43 22.25
N ILE A 119 -12.89 7.61 21.45
CA ILE A 119 -11.56 7.94 20.92
C ILE A 119 -11.76 8.62 19.56
N ASP A 120 -11.27 9.85 19.44
CA ASP A 120 -11.28 10.61 18.19
C ASP A 120 -9.86 10.67 17.62
N LEU A 121 -9.65 10.10 16.44
CA LEU A 121 -8.36 10.10 15.75
C LEU A 121 -8.08 11.40 15.00
N ALA A 122 -9.08 12.28 14.87
CA ALA A 122 -8.93 13.60 14.28
C ALA A 122 -8.53 14.69 15.32
N ASP A 123 -8.67 14.38 16.60
CA ASP A 123 -8.29 15.30 17.68
C ASP A 123 -6.76 15.37 17.84
N GLU A 124 -6.21 16.54 18.19
CA GLU A 124 -4.76 16.72 18.36
C GLU A 124 -4.17 15.77 19.42
N SER A 125 -4.96 15.37 20.42
CA SER A 125 -4.52 14.39 21.43
C SER A 125 -4.26 13.00 20.86
N ALA A 126 -4.71 12.69 19.63
CA ALA A 126 -4.42 11.45 18.93
C ALA A 126 -2.95 11.34 18.52
N GLN A 127 -2.17 12.43 18.50
CA GLN A 127 -0.74 12.39 18.17
C GLN A 127 0.05 11.44 19.08
N ARG A 128 -0.37 11.26 20.34
CA ARG A 128 0.26 10.28 21.25
C ARG A 128 0.03 8.82 20.86
N LEU A 129 -0.87 8.57 19.91
CA LEU A 129 -1.20 7.25 19.38
C LEU A 129 -0.38 6.92 18.11
N SER A 130 0.43 7.85 17.59
CA SER A 130 1.42 7.53 16.55
C SER A 130 2.31 6.38 17.04
N TYR A 131 2.66 5.47 16.14
CA TYR A 131 3.30 4.18 16.43
C TYR A 131 2.51 3.22 17.33
N ARG A 132 1.34 3.61 17.87
CA ARG A 132 0.46 2.71 18.63
C ARG A 132 -0.69 2.16 17.81
N ILE A 133 -1.05 2.87 16.76
CA ILE A 133 -1.98 2.42 15.74
C ILE A 133 -1.27 2.57 14.41
N SER A 134 -0.80 1.44 13.88
CA SER A 134 -0.18 1.35 12.55
C SER A 134 -1.23 0.94 11.53
N ALA A 135 -1.16 1.52 10.32
CA ALA A 135 -2.15 1.28 9.28
C ALA A 135 -1.56 0.48 8.11
N LEU A 136 -2.20 -0.64 7.78
CA LEU A 136 -2.09 -1.31 6.48
C LEU A 136 -3.32 -0.96 5.66
N LEU A 137 -3.17 0.02 4.78
CA LEU A 137 -4.27 0.57 4.00
C LEU A 137 -4.54 -0.28 2.77
N ARG A 138 -5.73 -0.86 2.67
CA ARG A 138 -6.15 -1.61 1.48
C ARG A 138 -6.45 -0.63 0.36
N LEU A 139 -5.82 -0.81 -0.80
CA LEU A 139 -6.15 -0.08 -2.02
C LEU A 139 -7.55 -0.48 -2.50
N ALA A 140 -8.34 0.50 -2.95
CA ALA A 140 -9.65 0.27 -3.51
C ALA A 140 -9.51 -0.45 -4.86
N THR A 141 -9.85 -1.74 -4.86
CA THR A 141 -9.72 -2.63 -6.02
C THR A 141 -11.00 -3.42 -6.23
N ASP A 142 -11.24 -3.91 -7.45
CA ASP A 142 -12.37 -4.78 -7.79
C ASP A 142 -12.22 -6.25 -7.30
N GLY A 143 -11.12 -6.55 -6.60
CA GLY A 143 -10.80 -7.88 -6.10
C GLY A 143 -10.12 -8.80 -7.12
N THR A 144 -9.82 -8.32 -8.33
CA THR A 144 -9.06 -9.08 -9.33
C THR A 144 -7.56 -8.79 -9.24
N LEU A 145 -6.74 -9.77 -9.65
CA LEU A 145 -5.30 -9.55 -9.73
C LEU A 145 -4.94 -8.43 -10.70
N HIS A 146 -5.67 -8.32 -11.81
CA HIS A 146 -5.44 -7.27 -12.80
C HIS A 146 -5.59 -5.88 -12.17
N ASP A 147 -6.65 -5.65 -11.39
CA ASP A 147 -6.89 -4.35 -10.77
C ASP A 147 -5.96 -4.09 -9.58
N ALA A 148 -5.66 -5.12 -8.77
CA ALA A 148 -4.65 -5.02 -7.71
C ALA A 148 -3.27 -4.62 -8.27
N MET A 149 -2.84 -5.22 -9.38
CA MET A 149 -1.61 -4.84 -10.08
C MET A 149 -1.69 -3.41 -10.65
N ARG A 150 -2.85 -2.98 -11.15
CA ARG A 150 -3.04 -1.60 -11.63
C ARG A 150 -2.88 -0.56 -10.52
N MET A 151 -3.39 -0.87 -9.34
CA MET A 151 -3.27 -0.02 -8.18
C MET A 151 -1.82 0.01 -7.70
N ALA A 152 -1.21 -1.15 -7.47
CA ALA A 152 0.18 -1.27 -6.99
C ALA A 152 1.21 -0.59 -7.92
N THR A 153 0.99 -0.62 -9.24
CA THR A 153 1.90 -0.05 -10.24
C THR A 153 1.49 1.33 -10.74
N PHE A 154 0.46 1.97 -10.17
CA PHE A 154 -0.07 3.26 -10.65
C PHE A 154 -0.54 3.30 -12.13
N THR A 155 -0.72 2.16 -12.77
CA THR A 155 -1.27 2.06 -14.13
C THR A 155 -2.81 2.20 -14.16
N HIS A 156 -3.46 2.31 -13.00
CA HIS A 156 -4.85 2.78 -12.92
C HIS A 156 -5.04 4.19 -13.52
N ARG A 157 -3.97 5.01 -13.55
CA ARG A 157 -3.94 6.40 -14.05
C ARG A 157 -3.90 6.55 -15.57
N LEU A 158 -3.93 5.44 -16.32
CA LEU A 158 -3.92 5.50 -17.77
C LEU A 158 -4.96 6.50 -18.32
N PRO A 159 -4.59 7.33 -19.33
CA PRO A 159 -3.38 7.21 -20.15
C PRO A 159 -2.12 7.91 -19.60
N VAL A 160 -2.17 8.53 -18.43
CA VAL A 160 -1.04 9.31 -17.87
C VAL A 160 -0.10 8.39 -17.11
N LEU A 161 1.08 8.15 -17.68
CA LEU A 161 2.13 7.34 -17.09
C LEU A 161 3.37 8.17 -16.79
N ALA A 162 4.11 7.78 -15.76
CA ALA A 162 5.40 8.40 -15.45
C ALA A 162 6.46 7.98 -16.47
N GLU A 163 7.26 8.95 -16.93
CA GLU A 163 8.32 8.72 -17.90
C GLU A 163 9.57 8.17 -17.21
N PHE A 164 10.23 7.19 -17.84
CA PHE A 164 11.57 6.78 -17.46
C PHE A 164 12.54 7.85 -17.96
N GLY A 165 12.81 8.86 -17.12
CA GLY A 165 13.48 10.11 -17.50
C GLY A 165 14.75 9.99 -18.36
N PRO A 166 15.17 11.08 -19.02
CA PRO A 166 16.07 11.04 -20.18
C PRO A 166 17.52 10.61 -19.94
N ASP A 167 17.96 10.45 -18.69
CA ASP A 167 19.35 10.15 -18.37
C ASP A 167 19.45 8.80 -17.68
N GLY A 168 20.27 7.89 -18.24
CA GLY A 168 20.58 6.55 -17.74
C GLY A 168 21.28 6.49 -16.37
N GLN A 169 20.90 7.38 -15.46
CA GLN A 169 21.20 7.32 -14.03
C GLN A 169 20.43 6.15 -13.41
N ARG A 170 19.12 6.05 -13.61
CA ARG A 170 18.31 4.96 -13.05
C ARG A 170 18.60 3.64 -13.78
N ARG A 171 18.79 2.57 -13.02
CA ARG A 171 19.01 1.22 -13.56
C ARG A 171 17.91 0.28 -13.11
N VAL A 172 17.46 -0.53 -14.05
CA VAL A 172 16.52 -1.63 -13.86
C VAL A 172 17.33 -2.91 -13.77
N GLU A 173 16.93 -3.86 -12.93
CA GLU A 173 17.63 -5.15 -12.88
C GLU A 173 17.55 -5.86 -14.25
N GLN A 174 18.63 -6.54 -14.63
CA GLN A 174 18.77 -7.11 -15.97
C GLN A 174 17.66 -8.12 -16.33
N ASP A 175 17.14 -8.85 -15.36
CA ASP A 175 16.06 -9.81 -15.57
C ASP A 175 14.74 -9.10 -15.89
N TRP A 176 14.48 -7.95 -15.25
CA TRP A 176 13.31 -7.12 -15.54
C TRP A 176 13.43 -6.38 -16.87
N GLU A 177 14.62 -5.91 -17.26
CA GLU A 177 14.84 -5.37 -18.60
C GLU A 177 14.46 -6.38 -19.69
N GLN A 178 14.83 -7.65 -19.51
CA GLN A 178 14.47 -8.72 -20.44
C GLN A 178 12.98 -9.04 -20.41
N ALA A 179 12.39 -9.16 -19.21
CA ALA A 179 10.98 -9.47 -19.05
C ALA A 179 10.07 -8.39 -19.64
N LEU A 180 10.46 -7.11 -19.52
CA LEU A 180 9.68 -5.97 -19.99
C LEU A 180 9.96 -5.59 -21.45
N ALA A 181 10.96 -6.18 -22.12
CA ALA A 181 11.35 -5.81 -23.48
C ALA A 181 10.18 -5.86 -24.50
N GLY A 182 9.28 -6.84 -24.33
CA GLY A 182 8.11 -7.04 -25.19
C GLY A 182 6.86 -6.25 -24.80
N VAL A 183 6.89 -5.45 -23.74
CA VAL A 183 5.74 -4.66 -23.28
C VAL A 183 5.51 -3.47 -24.20
N GLU A 184 4.27 -3.33 -24.67
CA GLU A 184 3.82 -2.24 -25.54
C GLU A 184 2.59 -1.54 -24.93
N PRO A 185 2.46 -0.22 -25.10
CA PRO A 185 3.36 0.66 -25.84
C PRO A 185 4.61 1.04 -25.00
N PRO A 186 5.63 1.70 -25.60
CA PRO A 186 6.87 2.02 -24.91
C PRO A 186 6.68 2.79 -23.61
N GLU A 187 5.67 3.65 -23.54
CA GLU A 187 5.34 4.44 -22.35
C GLU A 187 4.90 3.54 -21.19
N LEU A 188 4.21 2.43 -21.45
CA LEU A 188 3.89 1.44 -20.42
C LEU A 188 5.15 0.72 -19.96
N ARG A 189 6.00 0.30 -20.89
CA ARG A 189 7.26 -0.37 -20.56
C ARG A 189 8.13 0.52 -19.67
N ASP A 190 8.30 1.78 -20.06
CA ASP A 190 9.11 2.75 -19.33
C ASP A 190 8.52 3.04 -17.95
N HIS A 191 7.19 3.12 -17.83
CA HIS A 191 6.54 3.23 -16.55
C HIS A 191 6.79 2.02 -15.64
N LEU A 192 6.64 0.80 -16.16
CA LEU A 192 6.87 -0.42 -15.37
C LEU A 192 8.34 -0.61 -15.00
N ARG A 193 9.28 -0.09 -15.79
CA ARG A 193 10.71 -0.05 -15.45
C ARG A 193 10.97 0.76 -14.19
N LEU A 194 10.21 1.83 -13.93
CA LEU A 194 10.30 2.59 -12.67
C LEU A 194 9.91 1.75 -11.44
N HIS A 195 9.17 0.65 -11.62
CA HIS A 195 8.79 -0.26 -10.55
C HIS A 195 9.73 -1.46 -10.38
N CYS A 196 10.79 -1.53 -11.19
CA CYS A 196 11.73 -2.65 -11.23
C CYS A 196 13.18 -2.18 -11.12
N LEU A 197 13.40 -1.06 -10.42
CA LEU A 197 14.72 -0.47 -10.28
C LEU A 197 15.62 -1.32 -9.38
N GLU A 198 16.92 -1.27 -9.62
CA GLU A 198 17.89 -1.84 -8.70
C GLU A 198 17.79 -1.14 -7.33
N PRO A 199 18.10 -1.83 -6.21
CA PRO A 199 17.89 -1.30 -4.85
C PRO A 199 18.54 0.05 -4.55
N PHE A 200 19.65 0.42 -5.21
CA PHE A 200 20.26 1.73 -4.99
C PHE A 200 19.40 2.87 -5.58
N TRP A 201 18.76 2.64 -6.72
CA TRP A 201 18.02 3.67 -7.45
C TRP A 201 16.58 3.82 -6.94
N SER A 202 15.95 2.72 -6.50
CA SER A 202 14.61 2.74 -5.91
C SER A 202 14.51 3.59 -4.64
N ARG A 203 15.64 3.85 -3.98
CA ARG A 203 15.70 4.68 -2.76
C ARG A 203 15.27 6.12 -2.99
N ALA A 204 15.58 6.67 -4.16
CA ALA A 204 15.41 8.09 -4.47
C ALA A 204 14.19 8.37 -5.36
N ALA A 205 13.78 7.40 -6.18
CA ALA A 205 12.59 7.48 -7.03
C ALA A 205 12.21 6.09 -7.54
N GLY A 206 10.94 5.86 -7.82
CA GLY A 206 10.42 4.58 -8.29
C GLY A 206 10.36 3.54 -7.19
N ALA A 207 10.49 2.26 -7.57
CA ALA A 207 10.31 1.12 -6.68
C ALA A 207 11.29 -0.01 -6.97
N CYS A 208 11.57 -0.81 -5.93
CA CYS A 208 12.23 -2.09 -6.03
C CYS A 208 11.19 -3.20 -5.99
N HIS A 209 11.11 -4.04 -7.02
CA HIS A 209 10.20 -5.19 -7.04
C HIS A 209 10.80 -6.37 -6.27
N LEU A 210 10.10 -6.82 -5.23
CA LEU A 210 10.51 -7.89 -4.32
C LEU A 210 9.97 -9.28 -4.73
N GLY A 211 9.02 -9.32 -5.66
CA GLY A 211 8.33 -10.55 -6.04
C GLY A 211 7.49 -11.13 -4.90
N ALA A 212 7.37 -12.47 -4.87
CA ALA A 212 6.46 -13.17 -3.96
C ALA A 212 7.10 -13.71 -2.68
N ASN A 213 8.38 -13.44 -2.44
CA ASN A 213 9.17 -14.10 -1.38
C ASN A 213 9.50 -13.19 -0.20
N GLU A 214 9.36 -11.88 -0.36
CA GLU A 214 9.75 -10.88 0.63
C GLU A 214 8.63 -9.85 0.78
N TRP A 215 8.16 -9.67 2.01
CA TRP A 215 7.11 -8.72 2.34
C TRP A 215 7.68 -7.30 2.32
N PRO A 216 7.09 -6.36 1.56
CA PRO A 216 7.47 -4.96 1.61
C PRO A 216 7.33 -4.34 3.00
N THR A 217 8.09 -3.27 3.24
CA THR A 217 7.96 -2.43 4.45
C THR A 217 6.50 -2.12 4.76
N GLY A 218 6.15 -2.26 6.04
CA GLY A 218 4.81 -1.96 6.54
C GLY A 218 3.73 -2.97 6.12
N THR A 219 4.06 -4.10 5.48
CA THR A 219 3.04 -5.08 5.04
C THR A 219 3.18 -6.48 5.66
N SER A 220 4.21 -6.71 6.46
CA SER A 220 4.54 -8.03 7.04
C SER A 220 3.49 -8.58 8.02
N ALA A 221 2.59 -7.74 8.55
CA ALA A 221 1.46 -8.17 9.37
C ALA A 221 0.46 -9.09 8.63
N LEU A 222 0.55 -9.16 7.29
CA LEU A 222 -0.21 -10.08 6.45
C LEU A 222 0.39 -11.49 6.38
N ASP A 223 1.63 -11.68 6.85
CA ASP A 223 2.29 -12.98 6.80
C ASP A 223 1.52 -14.03 7.62
N GLY A 224 1.41 -15.24 7.08
CA GLY A 224 0.59 -16.31 7.62
C GLY A 224 -0.93 -16.10 7.51
N ARG A 225 -1.40 -14.91 7.12
CA ARG A 225 -2.83 -14.57 6.93
C ARG A 225 -3.23 -14.50 5.46
N ARG A 226 -2.32 -14.05 4.60
CA ARG A 226 -2.49 -13.91 3.16
C ARG A 226 -1.30 -14.48 2.43
N LYS A 227 -1.49 -14.80 1.15
CA LYS A 227 -0.39 -15.22 0.28
C LYS A 227 0.14 -14.03 -0.50
N LEU A 228 1.41 -13.67 -0.30
CA LEU A 228 2.07 -12.67 -1.13
C LEU A 228 2.16 -13.14 -2.59
N VAL A 229 1.78 -12.26 -3.51
CA VAL A 229 1.84 -12.46 -4.96
C VAL A 229 2.95 -11.61 -5.57
N ALA A 230 3.03 -10.35 -5.16
CA ALA A 230 4.10 -9.43 -5.54
C ALA A 230 4.21 -8.32 -4.50
N GLY A 231 5.42 -7.81 -4.30
CA GLY A 231 5.71 -6.71 -3.39
C GLY A 231 6.60 -5.67 -4.06
N TRP A 232 6.42 -4.42 -3.67
CA TRP A 232 7.31 -3.32 -4.03
C TRP A 232 7.69 -2.50 -2.81
N GLU A 233 8.96 -2.12 -2.74
CA GLU A 233 9.51 -1.19 -1.76
C GLU A 233 9.84 0.15 -2.40
N PHE A 234 9.67 1.21 -1.62
CA PHE A 234 9.81 2.58 -2.04
C PHE A 234 10.53 3.42 -0.98
N GLY A 235 11.10 4.56 -1.39
CA GLY A 235 11.59 5.61 -0.49
C GLY A 235 12.48 5.10 0.63
N GLU A 236 13.72 4.71 0.31
CA GLU A 236 14.66 4.08 1.26
C GLU A 236 14.11 2.86 2.05
N SER A 237 13.12 2.15 1.50
CA SER A 237 12.38 1.05 2.18
C SER A 237 11.61 1.55 3.42
N GLN A 238 11.09 2.78 3.37
CA GLN A 238 10.20 3.35 4.38
C GLN A 238 8.74 3.01 4.10
N SER A 239 8.40 2.63 2.88
CA SER A 239 7.03 2.23 2.55
C SER A 239 7.00 1.17 1.45
N GLY A 240 5.86 0.49 1.35
CA GLY A 240 5.71 -0.68 0.49
C GLY A 240 4.27 -0.96 0.10
N VAL A 241 4.09 -1.66 -1.02
CA VAL A 241 2.79 -2.18 -1.46
C VAL A 241 2.89 -3.67 -1.73
N ALA A 242 1.99 -4.43 -1.12
CA ALA A 242 1.88 -5.87 -1.28
C ALA A 242 0.59 -6.22 -2.02
N VAL A 243 0.70 -6.94 -3.14
CA VAL A 243 -0.42 -7.62 -3.79
C VAL A 243 -0.52 -9.02 -3.19
N VAL A 244 -1.70 -9.38 -2.70
CA VAL A 244 -1.94 -10.61 -1.96
C VAL A 244 -3.17 -11.35 -2.46
N GLY A 245 -3.23 -12.67 -2.22
CA GLY A 245 -4.38 -13.53 -2.49
C GLY A 245 -4.71 -14.49 -1.34
#